data_AF-D0DVJ2-F1
#
_entry.id   AF-D0DVJ2-F1
#
_cell.length_a   1.000
_cell.length_b   1.000
_cell.length_c   1.000
_cell.angle_alpha   90.00
_cell.angle_beta   90.00
_cell.angle_gamma   90.00
#
_symmetry.space_group_name_H-M   'P 1'
#
loop_
_entity.id
_entity.type
_entity.pdbx_description
1 polymer ?
#
loop_
_entity_poly.entity_id
_entity_poly.type
_entity_poly.pdbx_seq_one_letter_code
_entity_poly.pdbx_strand_id
1 'polypeptide(L)'
;MRSNDEIIRYLTQLKNEQQLTISEIARRTGMAKSAISRYFNKSREFPVNKVDDFAKVFNVTPEEILGIKKETDGLSVDEAVDNLRAYQGKPISDDEKEVLKDIIKGYLDRR
;
A
#
# COMPACT_ATOMS: atom_id res chain seq x y z
N MET A 1 8.71 10.10 -2.54
CA MET A 1 9.15 9.48 -1.27
C MET A 1 8.96 10.51 -0.16
N ARG A 2 8.47 10.07 1.01
CA ARG A 2 8.26 10.86 2.21
C ARG A 2 9.58 11.25 2.86
N SER A 3 9.60 12.43 3.47
CA SER A 3 10.61 12.86 4.43
C SER A 3 10.51 12.02 5.72
N ASN A 4 11.57 12.04 6.56
CA ASN A 4 11.56 11.39 7.87
C ASN A 4 10.38 11.84 8.75
N ASP A 5 10.05 13.14 8.74
CA ASP A 5 8.93 13.68 9.49
C ASP A 5 7.57 13.17 9.01
N GLU A 6 7.41 12.95 7.70
CA GLU A 6 6.22 12.35 7.12
C GLU A 6 6.13 10.86 7.41
N ILE A 7 7.25 10.14 7.39
CA ILE A 7 7.33 8.73 7.79
C ILE A 7 6.87 8.59 9.24
N ILE A 8 7.42 9.37 10.17
CA ILE A 8 7.04 9.28 11.60
C ILE A 8 5.57 9.67 11.80
N ARG A 9 5.05 10.68 11.08
CA ARG A 9 3.62 11.03 11.13
C ARG A 9 2.74 9.87 10.68
N TYR A 10 3.08 9.23 9.56
CA TYR A 10 2.33 8.09 9.03
C TYR A 10 2.40 6.86 9.97
N LEU A 11 3.57 6.53 10.51
CA LEU A 11 3.72 5.46 11.50
C LEU A 11 2.93 5.75 12.78
N THR A 12 2.83 7.03 13.19
CA THR A 12 2.02 7.45 14.34
C THR A 12 0.53 7.26 14.07
N GLN A 13 0.07 7.56 12.85
CA GLN A 13 -1.30 7.30 12.42
C GLN A 13 -1.60 5.79 12.50
N LEU A 14 -0.80 4.94 11.85
CA LEU A 14 -0.98 3.47 11.88
C LEU A 14 -0.99 2.90 13.30
N LYS A 15 -0.07 3.38 14.15
CA LYS A 15 -0.03 3.02 15.57
C LYS A 15 -1.35 3.32 16.28
N ASN A 16 -1.95 4.48 16.02
CA ASN A 16 -3.18 4.90 16.69
C ASN A 16 -4.40 4.16 16.13
N GLU A 17 -4.49 3.98 14.80
CA GLU A 17 -5.56 3.22 14.15
C GLU A 17 -5.62 1.76 14.62
N GLN A 18 -4.45 1.13 14.75
CA GLN A 18 -4.32 -0.25 15.21
C GLN A 18 -4.22 -0.38 16.73
N GLN A 19 -4.33 0.73 17.47
CA GLN A 19 -4.24 0.80 18.94
C GLN A 19 -2.97 0.12 19.51
N LEU A 20 -1.87 0.16 18.76
CA LEU A 20 -0.61 -0.43 19.18
C LEU A 20 0.14 0.49 20.16
N THR A 21 0.74 -0.12 21.17
CA THR A 21 1.62 0.58 22.10
C THR A 21 3.07 0.55 21.59
N ILE A 22 3.91 1.46 22.10
CA ILE A 22 5.36 1.44 21.81
C ILE A 22 5.99 0.10 22.24
N SER A 23 5.52 -0.48 23.35
CA SER A 23 5.97 -1.80 23.82
C SER A 23 5.58 -2.92 22.85
N GLU A 24 4.38 -2.85 22.26
CA GLU A 24 3.89 -3.82 21.28
C GLU A 24 4.70 -3.76 19.99
N ILE A 25 4.95 -2.56 19.47
CA ILE A 25 5.78 -2.35 18.28
C ILE A 25 7.22 -2.85 18.54
N ALA A 26 7.79 -2.54 19.70
CA ALA A 26 9.10 -3.03 20.10
C ALA A 26 9.17 -4.56 20.10
N ARG A 27 8.17 -5.24 20.68
CA ARG A 27 8.10 -6.70 20.71
C ARG A 27 8.00 -7.30 19.30
N ARG A 28 7.15 -6.73 18.44
CA ARG A 28 6.92 -7.24 17.07
C ARG A 28 8.08 -6.96 16.11
N THR A 29 8.79 -5.84 16.28
CA THR A 29 9.99 -5.50 15.50
C THR A 29 11.28 -6.13 16.05
N GLY A 30 11.26 -6.67 17.28
CA GLY A 30 12.45 -7.15 17.98
C GLY A 30 13.41 -6.03 18.39
N MET A 31 12.97 -4.76 18.37
CA MET A 31 13.80 -3.60 18.70
C MET A 31 13.63 -3.17 20.15
N ALA A 32 14.64 -2.50 20.71
CA ALA A 32 14.55 -1.92 22.03
C ALA A 32 13.44 -0.86 22.11
N LYS A 33 12.60 -0.93 23.15
CA LYS A 33 11.50 0.04 23.41
C LYS A 33 11.98 1.49 23.40
N SER A 34 13.17 1.75 23.94
CA SER A 34 13.79 3.08 23.95
C SER A 34 14.13 3.58 22.54
N ALA A 35 14.55 2.71 21.63
CA ALA A 35 14.81 3.08 20.23
C ALA A 35 13.52 3.45 19.52
N ILE A 36 12.47 2.61 19.64
CA ILE A 36 11.15 2.90 19.08
C ILE A 36 10.60 4.22 19.62
N SER A 37 10.66 4.44 20.95
CA SER A 37 10.21 5.70 21.56
C SER A 37 10.90 6.93 20.98
N ARG A 38 12.21 6.83 20.68
CA ARG A 38 12.97 7.95 20.11
C ARG A 38 12.60 8.26 18.66
N TYR A 39 12.14 7.26 17.90
CA TYR A 39 11.60 7.49 16.55
C TYR A 39 10.27 8.25 16.63
N PHE A 40 9.33 7.78 17.45
CA PHE A 40 8.00 8.39 17.56
C PHE A 40 8.01 9.78 18.20
N ASN A 41 8.97 10.10 19.06
CA ASN A 41 9.14 11.45 19.62
C ASN A 41 10.10 12.33 18.80
N LYS A 42 10.60 11.84 17.66
CA LYS A 42 11.50 12.55 16.73
C LYS A 42 12.86 12.97 17.29
N SER A 43 13.26 12.46 18.46
CA SER A 43 14.62 12.67 18.98
C SER A 43 15.69 11.85 18.25
N ARG A 44 15.26 10.91 17.40
CA ARG A 44 16.13 10.15 16.50
C ARG A 44 15.42 9.93 15.16
N GLU A 45 16.16 10.06 14.07
CA GLU A 45 15.65 9.74 12.74
C GLU A 45 15.27 8.26 12.61
N PHE A 46 14.22 8.02 11.82
CA PHE A 46 13.78 6.68 11.47
C PHE A 46 14.80 6.02 10.53
N PRO A 47 15.36 4.86 10.91
CA PRO A 47 16.30 4.17 10.05
C PRO A 47 15.56 3.49 8.88
N VAL A 48 15.85 3.92 7.64
CA VAL A 48 15.18 3.40 6.42
C VAL A 48 15.34 1.89 6.27
N ASN A 49 16.47 1.32 6.68
CA ASN A 49 16.69 -0.14 6.66
C ASN A 49 15.83 -0.92 7.68
N LYS A 50 14.97 -0.25 8.45
CA LYS A 50 13.96 -0.85 9.34
C LYS A 50 12.54 -0.72 8.83
N VAL A 51 12.36 -0.18 7.62
CA VAL A 51 11.02 0.02 7.08
C VAL A 51 10.29 -1.32 6.89
N ASP A 52 10.98 -2.39 6.48
CA ASP A 52 10.40 -3.72 6.31
C ASP A 52 9.89 -4.33 7.62
N ASP A 53 10.62 -4.11 8.72
CA ASP A 53 10.22 -4.58 10.04
C ASP A 53 8.91 -3.89 10.47
N PHE A 54 8.80 -2.58 10.23
CA PHE A 54 7.60 -1.80 10.54
C PHE A 54 6.43 -2.12 9.60
N ALA A 55 6.69 -2.31 8.32
CA ALA A 55 5.71 -2.74 7.32
C ALA A 55 4.98 -4.01 7.76
N LYS A 56 5.73 -5.02 8.23
CA LYS A 56 5.18 -6.26 8.79
C LYS A 56 4.34 -6.02 10.05
N VAL A 57 4.79 -5.15 10.96
CA VAL A 57 4.05 -4.85 12.20
C VAL A 57 2.69 -4.22 11.92
N PHE A 58 2.63 -3.32 10.94
CA PHE A 58 1.43 -2.56 10.61
C PHE A 58 0.62 -3.15 9.45
N ASN A 59 1.05 -4.27 8.88
CA ASN A 59 0.40 -4.92 7.75
C ASN A 59 0.21 -3.97 6.54
N VAL A 60 1.27 -3.24 6.20
CA VAL A 60 1.37 -2.34 5.04
C VAL A 60 2.65 -2.67 4.27
N THR A 61 2.86 -2.05 3.11
CA THR A 61 4.09 -2.19 2.34
C THR A 61 5.18 -1.19 2.76
N PRO A 62 6.48 -1.52 2.57
CA PRO A 62 7.59 -0.56 2.65
C PRO A 62 7.34 0.72 1.86
N GLU A 63 6.83 0.59 0.64
CA GLU A 63 6.52 1.67 -0.28
C GLU A 63 5.43 2.58 0.28
N GLU A 64 4.39 2.01 0.90
CA GLU A 64 3.38 2.77 1.59
C GLU A 64 3.96 3.58 2.74
N ILE A 65 4.90 3.05 3.54
CA ILE A 65 5.56 3.80 4.62
C ILE A 65 6.45 4.91 4.06
N LEU A 66 7.23 4.60 3.01
CA LEU A 66 8.11 5.54 2.33
C LEU A 66 7.34 6.53 1.44
N GLY A 67 6.03 6.39 1.28
CA GLY A 67 5.22 7.18 0.35
C GLY A 67 5.80 7.20 -1.06
N ILE A 68 6.26 6.04 -1.52
CA ILE A 68 6.57 5.78 -2.91
C ILE A 68 5.22 5.45 -3.55
N LYS A 69 4.67 6.40 -4.30
CA LYS A 69 3.56 6.08 -5.19
C LYS A 69 4.15 5.14 -6.23
N LYS A 70 3.75 3.87 -6.22
CA LYS A 70 3.79 3.13 -7.48
C LYS A 70 2.92 3.95 -8.42
N GLU A 71 3.50 4.42 -9.52
CA GLU A 71 2.68 4.59 -10.69
C GLU A 71 2.02 3.22 -10.84
N THR A 72 0.74 3.13 -10.50
CA THR A 72 -0.05 2.12 -11.16
C THR A 72 0.15 2.49 -12.61
N ASP A 73 1.00 1.74 -13.32
CA ASP A 73 0.74 1.49 -14.73
C ASP A 73 -0.73 1.09 -14.70
N GLY A 74 -1.59 2.06 -15.00
CA GLY A 74 -3.02 1.86 -14.91
C GLY A 74 -3.25 0.68 -15.82
N LEU A 75 -3.80 -0.42 -15.27
CA LEU A 75 -4.20 -1.56 -16.10
C LEU A 75 -4.95 -0.96 -17.28
N SER A 76 -4.37 -1.10 -18.46
CA SER A 76 -5.03 -0.64 -19.67
C SER A 76 -6.40 -1.31 -19.73
N VAL A 77 -7.37 -0.68 -20.40
CA VAL A 77 -8.69 -1.29 -20.57
C VAL A 77 -8.55 -2.70 -21.17
N ASP A 78 -7.56 -2.90 -22.03
CA ASP A 78 -7.26 -4.18 -22.65
C ASP A 78 -6.77 -5.22 -21.62
N GLU A 79 -5.80 -4.88 -20.77
CA GLU A 79 -5.33 -5.77 -19.69
C GLU A 79 -6.40 -6.08 -18.65
N ALA A 80 -7.25 -5.10 -18.32
CA ALA A 80 -8.35 -5.30 -17.40
C ALA A 80 -9.35 -6.32 -17.95
N VAL A 81 -9.73 -6.21 -19.23
CA VAL A 81 -10.68 -7.11 -19.90
C VAL A 81 -10.11 -8.50 -20.09
N ASP A 82 -8.82 -8.63 -20.39
CA ASP A 82 -8.20 -9.95 -20.58
C ASP A 82 -8.18 -10.81 -19.31
N ASN A 83 -8.20 -10.15 -18.14
CA ASN A 83 -8.24 -10.81 -16.84
C ASN A 83 -9.67 -11.02 -16.30
N LEU A 84 -10.71 -10.52 -16.99
CA LEU A 84 -12.10 -10.73 -16.57
C LEU A 84 -12.52 -12.20 -16.74
N ARG A 85 -13.26 -12.69 -15.73
CA ARG A 85 -14.01 -13.94 -15.81
C ARG A 85 -15.48 -13.63 -15.74
N ALA A 86 -16.29 -14.41 -16.45
CA ALA A 86 -17.74 -14.30 -16.33
C ALA A 86 -18.16 -14.55 -14.87
N TYR A 87 -19.30 -13.99 -14.45
CA TYR A 87 -19.83 -14.17 -13.09
C TYR A 87 -19.97 -15.65 -12.67
N GLN A 88 -20.15 -16.55 -13.65
CA GLN A 88 -20.24 -18.00 -13.45
C GLN A 88 -18.87 -18.72 -13.54
N GLY A 89 -17.76 -17.99 -13.51
CA GLY A 89 -16.39 -18.53 -13.55
C GLY A 89 -15.93 -19.02 -14.93
N LYS A 90 -16.77 -18.88 -15.96
CA LYS A 90 -16.43 -19.27 -17.34
C LYS A 90 -15.44 -18.26 -17.98
N PRO A 91 -14.55 -18.73 -18.87
CA PRO A 91 -13.79 -17.83 -19.73
C PRO A 91 -14.76 -17.00 -20.57
N ILE A 92 -14.45 -15.72 -20.74
CA ILE A 92 -15.13 -14.84 -21.70
C ILE A 92 -14.48 -15.08 -23.06
N SER A 93 -15.29 -15.26 -24.11
CA SER A 93 -14.78 -15.43 -25.48
C SER A 93 -14.15 -14.14 -26.00
N ASP A 94 -13.30 -14.24 -27.03
CA ASP A 94 -12.60 -13.08 -27.57
C ASP A 94 -13.58 -12.05 -28.17
N ASP A 95 -14.65 -12.49 -28.81
CA ASP A 95 -15.72 -11.61 -29.32
C ASP A 95 -16.41 -10.83 -28.19
N GLU A 96 -16.71 -11.50 -27.07
CA GLU A 96 -17.33 -10.87 -25.90
C GLU A 96 -16.37 -9.88 -25.22
N LYS A 97 -15.06 -10.16 -25.22
CA LYS A 97 -14.05 -9.23 -24.71
C LYS A 97 -13.98 -7.95 -25.53
N GLU A 98 -14.04 -8.05 -26.86
CA GLU A 98 -14.04 -6.85 -27.73
C GLU A 98 -15.25 -5.96 -27.47
N VAL A 99 -16.45 -6.54 -27.34
CA VAL A 99 -17.66 -5.78 -26.98
C VAL A 99 -17.51 -5.10 -25.63
N LEU A 100 -16.92 -5.76 -24.63
CA LEU A 100 -16.66 -5.18 -23.31
C LEU A 100 -15.65 -4.03 -23.37
N LYS A 101 -14.58 -4.17 -24.16
CA LYS A 101 -13.59 -3.11 -24.37
C LYS A 101 -14.24 -1.86 -24.95
N ASP A 102 -15.08 -2.01 -25.97
CA ASP A 102 -15.77 -0.90 -26.63
C ASP A 102 -16.72 -0.15 -25.66
N ILE A 103 -17.48 -0.89 -24.84
CA ILE A 103 -18.37 -0.30 -23.83
C ILE A 103 -17.56 0.49 -22.80
N ILE A 104 -16.47 -0.08 -22.28
CA ILE A 104 -15.64 0.54 -21.24
C ILE A 104 -14.93 1.77 -21.80
N LYS A 105 -14.30 1.66 -22.98
CA LYS A 105 -13.64 2.79 -23.67
C LYS A 105 -14.63 3.93 -23.91
N GLY A 106 -15.80 3.62 -24.48
CA GLY A 106 -16.85 4.63 -24.74
C GLY A 106 -17.48 5.24 -23.47
N TYR A 107 -17.40 4.59 -22.31
CA TYR A 107 -17.78 5.20 -21.03
C TYR A 107 -16.70 6.16 -20.52
N LEU A 108 -15.44 5.76 -20.61
CA LEU A 108 -14.31 6.55 -20.13
C LEU A 108 -14.04 7.80 -20.98
N ASP A 109 -14.19 7.71 -22.30
CA ASP A 109 -13.99 8.83 -23.24
C ASP A 109 -15.06 9.94 -23.10
N ARG A 110 -16.17 9.65 -22.42
CA ARG A 110 -17.24 10.63 -22.14
C ARG A 110 -17.00 11.44 -20.86
N ARG A 111 -15.90 11.20 -20.15
CA ARG A 111 -15.59 11.82 -18.85
C ARG A 111 -14.55 12.93 -19.01
#